data_AF-A0A1T3NMM9-F1
#
_entry.id   AF-A0A1T3NMM9-F1
#
_cell.length_a   1.000
_cell.length_b   1.000
_cell.length_c   1.000
_cell.angle_alpha   90.00
_cell.angle_beta   90.00
_cell.angle_gamma   90.00
#
_symmetry.space_group_name_H-M   'P 1'
#
loop_
_entity.id
_entity.type
_entity.pdbx_description
1 polymer ?
#
loop_
_entity_poly.entity_id
_entity_poly.type
_entity_poly.pdbx_seq_one_letter_code
_entity_poly.pdbx_strand_id
1 'polypeptide(L)'
;MPMPEPAGHTAARVSAVPAAEQPSAVDRAGPGRTDPDRRAASRRARRRQRPRPHPRPRRGDPHPGAAEHPGALRRTTARVPAVATGRRPTRRRRRRLRLRRRVRPSPHRVDPARRPRRAAAGPEPTRGAPVILWILAALLGAGVAAGALVLLSRGEKTKSSGTDGQLLSFCGGAVLSSFVLLTSFQIVGAWELQATVRQHASDEARVLTKTYAAAGALPPPDREAVRAGLRDYTHTVIDQEWPALADGHDTPRAWRQLDLIASRVDAAAATAHDRTADTEAAVADLYVKRHARLADPSSITPVVLPVAMIVTGVFAIVFPALVGPTADRRHATALAFVGAIIAFAVLFVLQLRNPYTDPLAVHPTSFRTALTRYTQLG
;
A
#
# COMPACT_ATOMS: atom_id res chain seq x y z
N MET A 1 74.98 -29.00 31.13
CA MET A 1 75.29 -28.96 32.58
C MET A 1 73.96 -29.12 33.31
N PRO A 2 73.79 -30.17 34.12
CA PRO A 2 72.54 -30.53 34.79
C PRO A 2 72.37 -29.82 36.16
N MET A 3 71.10 -29.53 36.53
CA MET A 3 70.40 -29.57 37.84
C MET A 3 71.12 -29.09 39.14
N PRO A 4 70.42 -28.44 40.11
CA PRO A 4 69.41 -29.15 40.91
C PRO A 4 68.19 -28.37 41.44
N GLU A 5 67.20 -29.19 41.80
CA GLU A 5 66.06 -28.96 42.69
C GLU A 5 66.53 -28.76 44.16
N PRO A 6 65.66 -28.28 45.09
CA PRO A 6 65.00 -29.27 45.96
C PRO A 6 63.55 -28.96 46.40
N ALA A 7 62.85 -30.05 46.74
CA ALA A 7 61.63 -30.22 47.54
C ALA A 7 61.65 -29.48 48.91
N GLY A 8 60.57 -29.28 49.68
CA GLY A 8 59.17 -29.75 49.68
C GLY A 8 58.54 -29.53 51.08
N HIS A 9 57.27 -29.95 51.23
CA HIS A 9 56.41 -30.09 52.44
C HIS A 9 55.46 -28.93 52.83
N THR A 10 54.21 -29.11 53.30
CA THR A 10 53.17 -30.18 53.33
C THR A 10 51.89 -29.55 53.96
N ALA A 11 50.72 -30.12 53.65
CA ALA A 11 49.41 -30.10 54.36
C ALA A 11 48.34 -29.16 53.77
N ALA A 12 47.09 -29.51 53.41
CA ALA A 12 46.23 -30.71 53.28
C ALA A 12 44.82 -30.39 53.85
N ARG A 13 43.77 -30.58 53.01
CA ARG A 13 42.32 -30.86 53.24
C ARG A 13 41.45 -30.01 52.30
N VAL A 14 40.81 -30.50 51.24
CA VAL A 14 39.85 -31.63 51.00
C VAL A 14 38.43 -31.38 51.54
N SER A 15 37.48 -31.32 50.58
CA SER A 15 36.03 -31.63 50.64
C SER A 15 35.12 -30.68 51.44
N ALA A 16 33.85 -30.47 51.10
CA ALA A 16 32.98 -30.84 49.99
C ALA A 16 31.68 -30.02 50.11
N VAL A 17 30.96 -29.89 49.01
CA VAL A 17 29.56 -29.45 48.91
C VAL A 17 28.63 -30.49 49.55
N PRO A 18 27.44 -30.09 50.05
CA PRO A 18 26.26 -30.84 49.61
C PRO A 18 25.09 -29.96 49.15
N ALA A 19 24.31 -30.59 48.28
CA ALA A 19 23.11 -30.10 47.63
C ALA A 19 21.84 -30.34 48.46
N ALA A 20 20.82 -29.53 48.14
CA ALA A 20 19.39 -29.85 48.06
C ALA A 20 18.65 -30.56 49.22
N GLU A 21 17.60 -29.90 49.73
CA GLU A 21 16.28 -30.53 49.97
C GLU A 21 15.17 -29.46 50.11
N GLN A 22 14.09 -29.62 49.33
CA GLN A 22 12.73 -29.11 49.60
C GLN A 22 11.90 -30.29 50.18
N PRO A 23 10.59 -30.18 50.56
CA PRO A 23 9.75 -29.09 51.09
C PRO A 23 8.88 -29.53 52.31
N SER A 24 8.16 -28.61 52.98
CA SER A 24 6.87 -28.83 53.71
C SER A 24 6.31 -27.46 54.16
N ALA A 25 5.15 -26.97 53.68
CA ALA A 25 3.79 -27.11 54.26
C ALA A 25 3.71 -26.61 55.73
N VAL A 26 2.80 -25.77 56.24
CA VAL A 26 1.55 -25.09 55.86
C VAL A 26 1.29 -24.08 57.01
N ASP A 27 0.82 -22.84 56.75
CA ASP A 27 -0.22 -22.23 57.61
C ASP A 27 -1.00 -21.10 56.91
N ARG A 28 -2.28 -20.97 57.26
CA ARG A 28 -3.35 -20.21 56.61
C ARG A 28 -3.47 -18.77 57.13
N ALA A 29 -3.80 -17.79 56.25
CA ALA A 29 -4.65 -16.63 56.58
C ALA A 29 -5.12 -15.90 55.30
N GLY A 30 -6.38 -15.42 55.30
CA GLY A 30 -7.17 -15.01 54.12
C GLY A 30 -6.94 -13.60 53.53
N PRO A 31 -7.81 -13.15 52.61
CA PRO A 31 -7.52 -12.05 51.68
C PRO A 31 -7.81 -10.67 52.27
N GLY A 32 -6.77 -9.82 52.27
CA GLY A 32 -6.83 -8.42 52.70
C GLY A 32 -7.53 -7.50 51.69
N ARG A 33 -8.52 -6.77 52.20
CA ARG A 33 -9.33 -5.73 51.57
C ARG A 33 -8.49 -4.65 50.86
N THR A 34 -8.91 -4.27 49.66
CA THR A 34 -8.40 -3.10 48.94
C THR A 34 -8.94 -1.80 49.54
N ASP A 35 -8.06 -0.99 50.10
CA ASP A 35 -8.34 0.33 50.68
C ASP A 35 -8.60 1.39 49.58
N PRO A 36 -9.77 2.07 49.54
CA PRO A 36 -10.11 3.09 48.55
C PRO A 36 -9.35 4.43 48.71
N ASP A 37 -8.78 4.72 49.88
CA ASP A 37 -8.28 6.07 50.18
C ASP A 37 -6.92 6.40 49.55
N ARG A 38 -6.14 5.39 49.15
CA ARG A 38 -4.84 5.59 48.48
C ARG A 38 -4.97 6.11 47.03
N ARG A 39 -6.15 5.98 46.40
CA ARG A 39 -6.43 6.48 45.04
C ARG A 39 -6.87 7.95 45.00
N ALA A 40 -7.30 8.52 46.13
CA ALA A 40 -7.70 9.92 46.20
C ALA A 40 -6.50 10.89 46.32
N ALA A 41 -5.43 10.47 47.00
CA ALA A 41 -4.22 11.27 47.18
C ALA A 41 -3.41 11.46 45.88
N SER A 42 -3.39 10.46 44.99
CA SER A 42 -2.67 10.52 43.70
C SER A 42 -3.38 11.33 42.62
N ARG A 43 -4.70 11.57 42.75
CA ARG A 43 -5.47 12.44 41.84
C ARG A 43 -5.37 13.93 42.16
N ARG A 44 -5.10 14.30 43.42
CA ARG A 44 -4.90 15.72 43.83
C ARG A 44 -3.53 16.28 43.44
N ALA A 45 -2.50 15.44 43.31
CA ALA A 45 -1.16 15.87 42.89
C ALA A 45 -1.05 16.21 41.38
N ARG A 46 -1.84 15.57 40.51
CA ARG A 46 -1.83 15.83 39.05
C ARG A 46 -2.65 17.04 38.58
N ARG A 47 -3.38 17.72 39.48
CA ARG A 47 -4.24 18.87 39.13
C ARG A 47 -3.55 20.23 39.29
N ARG A 48 -2.28 20.27 39.74
CA ARG A 48 -1.50 21.51 39.98
C ARG A 48 -0.51 21.89 38.85
N GLN A 49 -0.46 21.15 37.75
CA GLN A 49 0.41 21.45 36.60
C GLN A 49 -0.40 21.67 35.31
N ARG A 50 -1.15 22.79 35.24
CA ARG A 50 -1.69 23.31 33.99
C ARG A 50 -1.08 24.69 33.71
N PRO A 51 -0.44 24.93 32.55
CA PRO A 51 0.04 26.26 32.17
C PRO A 51 -1.14 27.20 31.91
N ARG A 52 -1.01 28.47 32.33
CA ARG A 52 -1.97 29.56 32.05
C ARG A 52 -1.90 29.98 30.57
N PRO A 53 -3.02 30.41 29.95
CA PRO A 53 -3.00 30.93 28.59
C PRO A 53 -2.48 32.38 28.52
N HIS A 54 -1.64 32.68 27.53
CA HIS A 54 -1.13 34.02 27.24
C HIS A 54 -2.22 34.94 26.64
N PRO A 55 -2.22 36.26 26.95
CA PRO A 55 -3.15 37.21 26.38
C PRO A 55 -2.68 37.70 24.98
N ARG A 56 -3.63 37.89 24.06
CA ARG A 56 -3.43 38.48 22.73
C ARG A 56 -3.26 40.01 22.83
N PRO A 57 -2.38 40.67 22.06
CA PRO A 57 -2.41 42.12 21.92
C PRO A 57 -3.35 42.57 20.77
N ARG A 58 -4.07 43.67 21.03
CA ARG A 58 -4.91 44.43 20.10
C ARG A 58 -4.08 45.41 19.26
N ARG A 59 -4.62 45.75 18.08
CA ARG A 59 -4.26 46.88 17.20
C ARG A 59 -4.27 48.24 17.92
N GLY A 60 -3.36 49.13 17.51
CA GLY A 60 -3.38 50.57 17.75
C GLY A 60 -2.11 51.22 17.18
N ASP A 61 -2.29 52.29 16.41
CA ASP A 61 -1.34 52.92 15.47
C ASP A 61 -0.28 53.87 16.12
N PRO A 62 0.27 54.89 15.43
CA PRO A 62 1.66 54.96 14.97
C PRO A 62 2.47 56.10 15.63
N HIS A 63 3.80 56.16 15.48
CA HIS A 63 4.57 57.43 15.47
C HIS A 63 6.07 57.20 15.14
N PRO A 64 6.85 58.26 14.79
CA PRO A 64 7.76 58.24 13.66
C PRO A 64 9.22 58.52 14.03
N GLY A 65 10.09 58.41 13.03
CA GLY A 65 11.31 59.22 12.92
C GLY A 65 12.54 58.71 13.68
N ALA A 66 13.56 58.31 12.93
CA ALA A 66 14.85 59.01 12.86
C ALA A 66 15.89 58.14 12.13
N ALA A 67 16.33 58.65 10.98
CA ALA A 67 17.72 58.75 10.51
C ALA A 67 18.77 57.81 11.13
N GLU A 68 19.47 57.00 10.32
CA GLU A 68 20.73 57.35 9.63
C GLU A 68 21.38 56.12 8.95
N HIS A 69 22.04 56.37 7.81
CA HIS A 69 22.80 55.46 6.92
C HIS A 69 24.26 55.26 7.44
N PRO A 70 25.18 54.55 6.74
CA PRO A 70 25.09 53.42 5.79
C PRO A 70 26.08 52.26 6.12
N GLY A 71 25.89 51.08 5.52
CA GLY A 71 26.85 49.97 5.70
C GLY A 71 26.66 48.78 4.75
N ALA A 72 27.25 48.89 3.56
CA ALA A 72 27.92 47.85 2.77
C ALA A 72 27.45 46.37 2.86
N LEU A 73 27.00 45.81 1.72
CA LEU A 73 27.68 44.73 0.95
C LEU A 73 26.71 43.86 0.14
N ARG A 74 26.98 43.84 -1.17
CA ARG A 74 26.91 42.70 -2.11
C ARG A 74 25.54 42.06 -2.38
N ARG A 75 24.90 42.52 -3.46
CA ARG A 75 24.07 41.68 -4.34
C ARG A 75 24.81 41.44 -5.65
N THR A 76 25.15 40.18 -5.90
CA THR A 76 25.64 39.63 -7.16
C THR A 76 24.45 39.52 -8.13
N THR A 77 24.43 40.33 -9.18
CA THR A 77 23.58 40.13 -10.36
C THR A 77 24.47 39.69 -11.53
N ALA A 78 24.32 38.44 -11.95
CA ALA A 78 24.99 37.92 -13.13
C ALA A 78 24.30 38.46 -14.39
N ARG A 79 25.07 39.21 -15.17
CA ARG A 79 24.71 39.84 -16.44
C ARG A 79 25.12 38.87 -17.57
N VAL A 80 24.17 38.38 -18.35
CA VAL A 80 24.44 37.59 -19.57
C VAL A 80 24.68 38.55 -20.75
N PRO A 81 25.76 38.40 -21.53
CA PRO A 81 26.08 39.33 -22.61
C PRO A 81 25.31 39.04 -23.90
N ALA A 82 24.97 40.14 -24.59
CA ALA A 82 24.38 40.16 -25.91
C ALA A 82 25.42 39.74 -26.98
N VAL A 83 25.02 38.83 -27.88
CA VAL A 83 25.73 38.55 -29.13
C VAL A 83 24.85 38.99 -30.29
N ALA A 84 25.33 40.01 -31.01
CA ALA A 84 24.76 40.48 -32.26
C ALA A 84 25.31 39.62 -33.40
N THR A 85 24.44 39.00 -34.20
CA THR A 85 24.74 38.67 -35.59
C THR A 85 23.49 38.92 -36.44
N GLY A 86 23.57 39.94 -37.29
CA GLY A 86 22.57 40.21 -38.31
C GLY A 86 22.71 39.23 -39.47
N ARG A 87 21.59 38.68 -39.95
CA ARG A 87 21.47 38.15 -41.31
C ARG A 87 20.03 38.29 -41.81
N ARG A 88 19.91 39.06 -42.91
CA ARG A 88 18.67 39.34 -43.65
C ARG A 88 18.07 38.06 -44.24
N PRO A 89 16.73 37.86 -44.23
CA PRO A 89 16.10 36.74 -44.89
C PRO A 89 15.92 37.02 -46.40
N THR A 90 16.52 36.17 -47.24
CA THR A 90 16.44 36.27 -48.70
C THR A 90 15.15 35.65 -49.24
N ARG A 91 14.55 36.36 -50.21
CA ARG A 91 13.42 35.96 -51.05
C ARG A 91 13.75 34.68 -51.86
N ARG A 92 13.68 33.49 -51.27
CA ARG A 92 13.76 32.25 -52.07
C ARG A 92 13.15 30.99 -51.43
N ARG A 93 11.99 31.12 -50.77
CA ARG A 93 11.21 29.93 -50.34
C ARG A 93 9.69 30.08 -50.45
N ARG A 94 9.21 30.93 -51.37
CA ARG A 94 7.78 31.08 -51.74
C ARG A 94 7.29 30.12 -52.85
N ARG A 95 7.90 28.95 -53.01
CA ARG A 95 7.58 28.03 -54.13
C ARG A 95 7.46 26.54 -53.73
N ARG A 96 6.85 26.25 -52.59
CA ARG A 96 6.36 24.91 -52.22
C ARG A 96 5.00 24.97 -51.50
N LEU A 97 4.07 25.74 -52.07
CA LEU A 97 2.68 25.89 -51.58
C LEU A 97 1.66 25.68 -52.71
N ARG A 98 1.94 24.74 -53.62
CA ARG A 98 0.97 24.22 -54.59
C ARG A 98 1.21 22.73 -54.71
N LEU A 99 0.13 21.94 -54.63
CA LEU A 99 0.08 20.47 -54.57
C LEU A 99 0.04 19.86 -53.16
N ARG A 100 -1.01 20.20 -52.39
CA ARG A 100 -1.73 19.17 -51.65
C ARG A 100 -3.21 19.23 -52.04
N ARG A 101 -3.65 18.08 -52.55
CA ARG A 101 -4.93 17.79 -53.19
C ARG A 101 -6.12 18.23 -52.32
N ARG A 102 -7.13 18.79 -52.98
CA ARG A 102 -8.50 18.86 -52.48
C ARG A 102 -8.99 17.43 -52.20
N VAL A 103 -9.17 17.07 -50.94
CA VAL A 103 -9.98 15.91 -50.55
C VAL A 103 -11.32 16.49 -50.09
N ARG A 104 -12.38 16.22 -50.86
CA ARG A 104 -13.77 16.49 -50.48
C ARG A 104 -14.14 15.53 -49.33
N PRO A 105 -14.74 15.99 -48.22
CA PRO A 105 -15.38 15.09 -47.28
C PRO A 105 -16.69 14.57 -47.89
N SER A 106 -16.88 13.26 -47.88
CA SER A 106 -18.16 12.63 -48.24
C SER A 106 -19.11 12.75 -47.04
N PRO A 107 -20.42 12.96 -47.25
CA PRO A 107 -21.38 12.98 -46.14
C PRO A 107 -21.57 11.56 -45.60
N HIS A 108 -21.25 11.36 -44.33
CA HIS A 108 -21.54 10.13 -43.61
C HIS A 108 -23.06 9.95 -43.51
N ARG A 109 -23.60 8.95 -44.24
CA ARG A 109 -24.94 8.41 -44.02
C ARG A 109 -24.99 7.82 -42.60
N VAL A 110 -25.86 8.35 -41.76
CA VAL A 110 -26.21 7.77 -40.47
C VAL A 110 -27.11 6.57 -40.75
N ASP A 111 -26.60 5.37 -40.50
CA ASP A 111 -27.31 4.11 -40.68
C ASP A 111 -28.21 3.85 -39.44
N PRO A 112 -29.55 3.89 -39.50
CA PRO A 112 -30.39 3.92 -38.29
C PRO A 112 -30.60 2.55 -37.61
N ALA A 113 -29.91 1.49 -38.02
CA ALA A 113 -30.33 0.12 -37.68
C ALA A 113 -29.46 -0.63 -36.64
N ARG A 114 -28.54 0.03 -35.93
CA ARG A 114 -27.85 -0.62 -34.79
C ARG A 114 -28.61 -0.43 -33.49
N ARG A 115 -29.61 -1.27 -33.27
CA ARG A 115 -30.20 -1.50 -31.94
C ARG A 115 -29.05 -1.80 -30.96
N PRO A 116 -29.00 -1.16 -29.77
CA PRO A 116 -28.02 -1.54 -28.76
C PRO A 116 -28.28 -2.99 -28.37
N ARG A 117 -27.33 -3.86 -28.72
CA ARG A 117 -27.30 -5.25 -28.32
C ARG A 117 -27.30 -5.24 -26.80
N ARG A 118 -28.43 -5.60 -26.17
CA ARG A 118 -28.49 -5.86 -24.72
C ARG A 118 -27.29 -6.73 -24.39
N ALA A 119 -26.35 -6.18 -23.63
CA ALA A 119 -25.24 -6.95 -23.10
C ALA A 119 -25.87 -8.13 -22.35
N ALA A 120 -25.61 -9.34 -22.85
CA ALA A 120 -25.96 -10.55 -22.15
C ALA A 120 -25.38 -10.41 -20.73
N ALA A 121 -26.22 -10.61 -19.72
CA ALA A 121 -25.76 -10.75 -18.35
C ALA A 121 -24.69 -11.85 -18.36
N GLY A 122 -23.44 -11.48 -18.11
CA GLY A 122 -22.36 -12.44 -17.89
C GLY A 122 -22.72 -13.30 -16.67
N PRO A 123 -22.17 -14.53 -16.58
CA PRO A 123 -22.39 -15.37 -15.41
C PRO A 123 -22.01 -14.59 -14.16
N GLU A 124 -22.93 -14.50 -13.19
CA GLU A 124 -22.63 -13.87 -11.91
C GLU A 124 -21.37 -14.52 -11.33
N PRO A 125 -20.36 -13.75 -10.88
CA PRO A 125 -19.20 -14.32 -10.23
C PRO A 125 -19.68 -15.09 -9.01
N THR A 126 -19.57 -16.41 -9.09
CA THR A 126 -20.02 -17.35 -8.05
C THR A 126 -19.31 -16.99 -6.75
N ARG A 127 -20.06 -16.43 -5.78
CA ARG A 127 -19.56 -16.07 -4.44
C ARG A 127 -18.88 -17.23 -3.67
N GLY A 128 -19.01 -18.48 -4.15
CA GLY A 128 -18.35 -19.67 -3.60
C GLY A 128 -17.00 -20.06 -4.24
N ALA A 129 -16.64 -19.52 -5.41
CA ALA A 129 -15.36 -19.79 -6.08
C ALA A 129 -14.11 -19.46 -5.23
N PRO A 130 -14.06 -18.36 -4.43
CA PRO A 130 -12.88 -18.08 -3.65
C PRO A 130 -12.68 -19.15 -2.57
N VAL A 131 -13.72 -19.51 -1.79
CA VAL A 131 -13.61 -20.45 -0.66
C VAL A 131 -13.11 -21.82 -1.10
N ILE A 132 -13.61 -22.33 -2.24
CA ILE A 132 -13.18 -23.61 -2.80
C ILE A 132 -11.69 -23.56 -3.17
N LEU A 133 -11.20 -22.46 -3.75
CA LEU A 133 -9.78 -22.28 -4.07
C LEU A 133 -8.90 -22.35 -2.81
N TRP A 134 -9.32 -21.72 -1.70
CA TRP A 134 -8.59 -21.80 -0.43
C TRP A 134 -8.53 -23.21 0.13
N ILE A 135 -9.64 -23.93 0.09
CA ILE A 135 -9.72 -25.33 0.54
C ILE A 135 -8.81 -26.21 -0.34
N LEU A 136 -8.87 -26.05 -1.67
CA LEU A 136 -8.03 -26.80 -2.60
C LEU A 136 -6.54 -26.53 -2.40
N ALA A 137 -6.15 -25.27 -2.17
CA ALA A 137 -4.76 -24.92 -1.87
C ALA A 137 -4.29 -25.54 -0.55
N ALA A 138 -5.13 -25.50 0.50
CA ALA A 138 -4.83 -26.14 1.78
C ALA A 138 -4.69 -27.67 1.64
N LEU A 139 -5.60 -28.32 0.91
CA LEU A 139 -5.54 -29.76 0.62
C LEU A 139 -4.31 -30.13 -0.22
N LEU A 140 -3.95 -29.30 -1.20
CA LEU A 140 -2.73 -29.48 -2.00
C LEU A 140 -1.48 -29.37 -1.14
N GLY A 141 -1.38 -28.35 -0.29
CA GLY A 141 -0.26 -28.19 0.65
C GLY A 141 -0.14 -29.37 1.60
N ALA A 142 -1.26 -29.83 2.15
CA ALA A 142 -1.32 -31.02 3.00
C ALA A 142 -0.84 -32.28 2.26
N GLY A 143 -1.32 -32.49 1.02
CA GLY A 143 -0.94 -33.61 0.17
C GLY A 143 0.53 -33.61 -0.21
N VAL A 144 1.09 -32.45 -0.57
CA VAL A 144 2.52 -32.29 -0.88
C VAL A 144 3.36 -32.60 0.36
N ALA A 145 2.95 -32.12 1.54
CA ALA A 145 3.70 -32.34 2.78
C ALA A 145 3.67 -33.81 3.22
N ALA A 146 2.51 -34.45 3.18
CA ALA A 146 2.37 -35.88 3.46
C ALA A 146 3.11 -36.73 2.41
N GLY A 147 3.00 -36.37 1.13
CA GLY A 147 3.69 -37.06 0.03
C GLY A 147 5.21 -36.95 0.12
N ALA A 148 5.74 -35.77 0.46
CA ALA A 148 7.17 -35.56 0.69
C ALA A 148 7.68 -36.45 1.84
N LEU A 149 6.93 -36.53 2.94
CA LEU A 149 7.27 -37.44 4.04
C LEU A 149 7.26 -38.90 3.61
N VAL A 150 6.21 -39.37 2.93
CA VAL A 150 6.13 -40.78 2.47
C VAL A 150 7.23 -41.11 1.46
N LEU A 151 7.57 -40.18 0.57
CA LEU A 151 8.61 -40.41 -0.45
C LEU A 151 10.02 -40.43 0.17
N LEU A 152 10.31 -39.51 1.09
CA LEU A 152 11.62 -39.39 1.73
C LEU A 152 11.84 -40.42 2.84
N SER A 153 10.77 -40.87 3.51
CA SER A 153 10.82 -41.96 4.51
C SER A 153 10.94 -43.37 3.91
N ARG A 154 10.89 -43.51 2.57
CA ARG A 154 11.17 -44.77 1.86
C ARG A 154 12.67 -45.07 1.75
N GLY A 155 13.55 -44.09 1.99
CA GLY A 155 15.01 -44.27 2.07
C GLY A 155 15.45 -44.89 3.40
N GLU A 156 16.63 -45.51 3.43
CA GLU A 156 17.15 -46.27 4.58
C GLU A 156 17.14 -45.50 5.91
N LYS A 157 16.84 -46.23 6.99
CA LYS A 157 16.70 -45.73 8.37
C LYS A 157 18.06 -45.40 8.96
N THR A 158 18.56 -44.18 8.78
CA THR A 158 19.72 -43.72 9.54
C THR A 158 19.28 -43.37 10.96
N LYS A 159 19.75 -44.15 11.95
CA LYS A 159 19.59 -43.80 13.38
C LYS A 159 20.33 -42.49 13.63
N SER A 160 19.61 -41.36 13.72
CA SER A 160 20.23 -40.08 14.08
C SER A 160 20.74 -40.14 15.51
N SER A 161 21.99 -39.73 15.75
CA SER A 161 22.51 -39.58 17.10
C SER A 161 21.83 -38.39 17.79
N GLY A 162 21.73 -38.39 19.12
CA GLY A 162 20.99 -37.35 19.87
C GLY A 162 21.42 -35.90 19.58
N THR A 163 22.70 -35.68 19.27
CA THR A 163 23.26 -34.38 18.88
C THR A 163 22.80 -33.91 17.50
N ASP A 164 22.64 -34.83 16.54
CA ASP A 164 22.16 -34.52 15.18
C ASP A 164 20.70 -34.06 15.22
N GLY A 165 19.89 -34.66 16.10
CA GLY A 165 18.48 -34.30 16.27
C GLY A 165 18.25 -32.89 16.81
N GLN A 166 19.12 -32.40 17.70
CA GLN A 166 19.01 -31.04 18.26
C GLN A 166 19.39 -29.96 17.23
N LEU A 167 20.48 -30.17 16.48
CA LEU A 167 20.88 -29.28 15.39
C LEU A 167 19.79 -29.21 14.31
N LEU A 168 19.23 -30.36 13.95
CA LEU A 168 18.20 -30.44 12.93
C LEU A 168 16.88 -29.80 13.40
N SER A 169 16.51 -29.97 14.67
CA SER A 169 15.36 -29.26 15.26
C SER A 169 15.56 -27.74 15.26
N PHE A 170 16.75 -27.26 15.59
CA PHE A 170 17.10 -25.83 15.53
C PHE A 170 16.98 -25.29 14.09
N CYS A 171 17.57 -25.98 13.11
CA CYS A 171 17.49 -25.59 11.70
C CYS A 171 16.04 -25.57 11.19
N GLY A 172 15.22 -26.55 11.55
CA GLY A 172 13.81 -26.59 11.18
C GLY A 172 13.01 -25.44 11.77
N GLY A 173 13.26 -25.13 13.05
CA GLY A 173 12.68 -23.96 13.72
C GLY A 173 13.10 -22.64 13.05
N ALA A 174 14.37 -22.52 12.64
CA ALA A 174 14.87 -21.34 11.94
C ALA A 174 14.24 -21.15 10.56
N VAL A 175 14.05 -22.23 9.79
CA VAL A 175 13.37 -22.21 8.48
C VAL A 175 11.90 -21.79 8.64
N LEU A 176 11.17 -22.41 9.57
CA LEU A 176 9.77 -22.07 9.81
C LEU A 176 9.61 -20.63 10.29
N SER A 177 10.48 -20.18 11.21
CA SER A 177 10.48 -18.80 11.71
C SER A 177 10.76 -17.80 10.60
N SER A 178 11.66 -18.14 9.67
CA SER A 178 11.96 -17.32 8.50
C SER A 178 10.77 -17.23 7.55
N PHE A 179 10.06 -18.34 7.30
CA PHE A 179 8.82 -18.34 6.53
C PHE A 179 7.75 -17.44 7.16
N VAL A 180 7.52 -17.57 8.47
CA VAL A 180 6.54 -16.75 9.21
C VAL A 180 6.91 -15.27 9.14
N LEU A 181 8.19 -14.93 9.32
CA LEU A 181 8.67 -13.56 9.26
C LEU A 181 8.46 -12.95 7.86
N LEU A 182 8.89 -13.64 6.80
CA LEU A 182 8.70 -13.18 5.42
C LEU A 182 7.22 -12.99 5.07
N THR A 183 6.39 -13.98 5.44
CA THR A 183 4.94 -13.94 5.22
C THR A 183 4.31 -12.76 5.95
N SER A 184 4.68 -12.53 7.21
CA SER A 184 4.18 -11.40 8.01
C SER A 184 4.46 -10.05 7.33
N PHE A 185 5.70 -9.83 6.87
CA PHE A 185 6.05 -8.60 6.15
C PHE A 185 5.25 -8.43 4.85
N GLN A 186 5.03 -9.52 4.10
CA GLN A 186 4.19 -9.47 2.89
C GLN A 186 2.74 -9.07 3.20
N ILE A 187 2.15 -9.61 4.27
CA ILE A 187 0.78 -9.28 4.69
C ILE A 187 0.67 -7.80 5.06
N VAL A 188 1.60 -7.29 5.87
CA VAL A 188 1.62 -5.88 6.28
C VAL A 188 1.73 -4.96 5.07
N GLY A 189 2.70 -5.21 4.17
CA GLY A 189 2.89 -4.39 2.98
C GLY A 189 1.68 -4.41 2.05
N ALA A 190 1.01 -5.55 1.90
CA ALA A 190 -0.22 -5.61 1.10
C ALA A 190 -1.39 -4.86 1.76
N TRP A 191 -1.50 -4.88 3.10
CA TRP A 191 -2.51 -4.10 3.79
C TRP A 191 -2.27 -2.59 3.68
N GLU A 192 -1.01 -2.15 3.80
CA GLU A 192 -0.61 -0.76 3.57
C GLU A 192 -0.91 -0.29 2.14
N LEU A 193 -0.67 -1.17 1.16
CA LEU A 193 -1.04 -0.92 -0.24
C LEU A 193 -2.55 -0.70 -0.38
N GLN A 194 -3.38 -1.57 0.21
CA GLN A 194 -4.83 -1.40 0.18
C GLN A 194 -5.28 -0.08 0.83
N ALA A 195 -4.64 0.32 1.93
CA ALA A 195 -4.92 1.61 2.58
C ALA A 195 -4.56 2.79 1.67
N THR A 196 -3.41 2.71 0.99
CA THR A 196 -2.94 3.72 0.03
C THR A 196 -3.90 3.87 -1.15
N VAL A 197 -4.29 2.75 -1.78
CA VAL A 197 -5.26 2.73 -2.89
C VAL A 197 -6.59 3.36 -2.48
N ARG A 198 -7.11 3.00 -1.29
CA ARG A 198 -8.35 3.61 -0.75
C ARG A 198 -8.19 5.11 -0.54
N GLN A 199 -7.02 5.55 -0.08
CA GLN A 199 -6.75 6.95 0.19
C GLN A 199 -6.67 7.76 -1.10
N HIS A 200 -5.89 7.32 -2.10
CA HIS A 200 -5.79 8.01 -3.39
C HIS A 200 -7.13 8.05 -4.13
N ALA A 201 -7.91 6.97 -4.11
CA ALA A 201 -9.27 6.95 -4.64
C ALA A 201 -10.22 7.90 -3.90
N SER A 202 -10.03 8.08 -2.59
CA SER A 202 -10.80 9.04 -1.80
C SER A 202 -10.37 10.48 -2.08
N ASP A 203 -9.08 10.74 -2.26
CA ASP A 203 -8.54 12.05 -2.64
C ASP A 203 -9.09 12.50 -4.00
N GLU A 204 -9.04 11.63 -5.00
CA GLU A 204 -9.60 11.94 -6.32
C GLU A 204 -11.11 12.22 -6.25
N ALA A 205 -11.87 11.38 -5.54
CA ALA A 205 -13.32 11.57 -5.35
C ALA A 205 -13.66 12.87 -4.59
N ARG A 206 -12.82 13.29 -3.63
CA ARG A 206 -12.96 14.56 -2.92
C ARG A 206 -12.74 15.74 -3.86
N VAL A 207 -11.69 15.70 -4.67
CA VAL A 207 -11.41 16.76 -5.64
C VAL A 207 -12.50 16.81 -6.70
N LEU A 208 -12.97 15.67 -7.19
CA LEU A 208 -14.15 15.57 -8.07
C LEU A 208 -15.38 16.30 -7.53
N THR A 209 -15.66 16.15 -6.23
CA THR A 209 -16.74 16.86 -5.54
C THR A 209 -16.49 18.36 -5.47
N LYS A 210 -15.26 18.76 -5.13
CA LYS A 210 -14.82 20.16 -5.10
C LYS A 210 -14.96 20.83 -6.47
N THR A 211 -14.50 20.18 -7.54
CA THR A 211 -14.58 20.67 -8.92
C THR A 211 -16.04 20.84 -9.36
N TYR A 212 -16.93 19.91 -9.00
CA TYR A 212 -18.35 20.03 -9.31
C TYR A 212 -19.03 21.21 -8.61
N ALA A 213 -18.64 21.46 -7.35
CA ALA A 213 -19.10 22.63 -6.59
C ALA A 213 -18.56 23.94 -7.18
N ALA A 214 -17.25 24.00 -7.47
CA ALA A 214 -16.58 25.17 -8.05
C ALA A 214 -17.16 25.55 -9.43
N ALA A 215 -17.52 24.55 -10.24
CA ALA A 215 -18.21 24.75 -11.51
C ALA A 215 -19.53 25.53 -11.37
N GLY A 216 -20.10 25.62 -10.16
CA GLY A 216 -21.27 26.45 -9.86
C GLY A 216 -21.11 27.94 -10.18
N ALA A 217 -19.86 28.45 -10.12
CA ALA A 217 -19.53 29.85 -10.42
C ALA A 217 -19.40 30.14 -11.92
N LEU A 218 -19.34 29.10 -12.77
CA LEU A 218 -19.24 29.24 -14.22
C LEU A 218 -20.56 29.76 -14.81
N PRO A 219 -20.52 30.40 -16.00
CA PRO A 219 -21.71 30.71 -16.77
C PRO A 219 -22.59 29.46 -16.99
N PRO A 220 -23.93 29.60 -17.08
CA PRO A 220 -24.84 28.46 -17.16
C PRO A 220 -24.48 27.36 -18.18
N PRO A 221 -24.13 27.67 -19.45
CA PRO A 221 -23.80 26.62 -20.43
C PRO A 221 -22.52 25.87 -20.05
N ASP A 222 -21.48 26.56 -19.59
CA ASP A 222 -20.21 25.95 -19.20
C ASP A 222 -20.34 25.14 -17.91
N ARG A 223 -21.10 25.66 -16.94
CA ARG A 223 -21.43 24.96 -15.68
C ARG A 223 -22.07 23.61 -15.95
N GLU A 224 -23.12 23.57 -16.77
CA GLU A 224 -23.83 22.32 -17.09
C GLU A 224 -22.93 21.35 -17.85
N ALA A 225 -22.14 21.86 -18.79
CA ALA A 225 -21.23 21.08 -19.61
C ALA A 225 -20.09 20.46 -18.79
N VAL A 226 -19.51 21.20 -17.83
CA VAL A 226 -18.49 20.71 -16.90
C VAL A 226 -19.08 19.71 -15.91
N ARG A 227 -20.25 20.01 -15.31
CA ARG A 227 -20.94 19.11 -14.38
C ARG A 227 -21.35 17.78 -15.04
N ALA A 228 -21.79 17.81 -16.29
CA ALA A 228 -22.07 16.61 -17.08
C ALA A 228 -20.78 15.81 -17.34
N GLY A 229 -19.70 16.48 -17.76
CA GLY A 229 -18.40 15.83 -17.97
C GLY A 229 -17.87 15.14 -16.71
N LEU A 230 -17.98 15.78 -15.54
CA LEU A 230 -17.58 15.19 -14.25
C LEU A 230 -18.38 13.94 -13.90
N ARG A 231 -19.69 13.92 -14.18
CA ARG A 231 -20.54 12.72 -14.01
C ARG A 231 -20.09 11.59 -14.94
N ASP A 232 -19.90 11.88 -16.23
CA ASP A 232 -19.50 10.90 -17.23
C ASP A 232 -18.11 10.31 -16.94
N TYR A 233 -17.18 11.17 -16.49
CA TYR A 233 -15.86 10.75 -16.01
C TYR A 233 -16.00 9.81 -14.82
N THR A 234 -16.76 10.20 -13.79
CA THR A 234 -16.92 9.40 -12.57
C THR A 234 -17.56 8.04 -12.85
N HIS A 235 -18.55 7.97 -13.74
CA HIS A 235 -19.11 6.70 -14.22
C HIS A 235 -18.07 5.86 -14.97
N THR A 236 -17.28 6.48 -15.85
CA THR A 236 -16.23 5.77 -16.59
C THR A 236 -15.18 5.20 -15.64
N VAL A 237 -14.82 5.94 -14.58
CA VAL A 237 -13.90 5.44 -13.55
C VAL A 237 -14.50 4.22 -12.83
N ILE A 238 -15.77 4.27 -12.41
CA ILE A 238 -16.42 3.18 -11.68
C ILE A 238 -16.61 1.93 -12.56
N ASP A 239 -17.13 2.12 -13.78
CA ASP A 239 -17.68 1.02 -14.59
C ASP A 239 -16.67 0.41 -15.57
N GLN A 240 -15.60 1.16 -15.93
CA GLN A 240 -14.62 0.72 -16.93
C GLN A 240 -13.20 0.69 -16.38
N GLU A 241 -12.77 1.78 -15.74
CA GLU A 241 -11.38 1.87 -15.26
C GLU A 241 -11.14 1.01 -14.03
N TRP A 242 -12.06 0.99 -13.06
CA TRP A 242 -11.90 0.22 -11.83
C TRP A 242 -11.70 -1.28 -12.09
N PRO A 243 -12.51 -1.93 -12.96
CA PRO A 243 -12.24 -3.32 -13.35
C PRO A 243 -10.93 -3.47 -14.14
N ALA A 244 -10.60 -2.54 -15.04
CA ALA A 244 -9.36 -2.61 -15.83
C ALA A 244 -8.08 -2.51 -14.98
N LEU A 245 -8.13 -1.80 -13.84
CA LEU A 245 -7.02 -1.72 -12.89
C LEU A 245 -6.68 -3.08 -12.25
N ALA A 246 -7.61 -4.04 -12.22
CA ALA A 246 -7.31 -5.41 -11.77
C ALA A 246 -6.29 -6.11 -12.68
N ASP A 247 -6.28 -5.77 -13.97
CA ASP A 247 -5.34 -6.27 -14.96
C ASP A 247 -4.11 -5.35 -15.13
N GLY A 248 -3.99 -4.29 -14.31
CA GLY A 248 -2.91 -3.30 -14.40
C GLY A 248 -3.03 -2.32 -15.56
N HIS A 249 -4.23 -2.16 -16.14
CA HIS A 249 -4.47 -1.23 -17.24
C HIS A 249 -5.27 0.00 -16.79
N ASP A 250 -4.94 1.17 -17.37
CA ASP A 250 -5.77 2.36 -17.27
C ASP A 250 -6.74 2.46 -18.45
N THR A 251 -7.63 3.46 -18.43
CA THR A 251 -8.60 3.67 -19.51
C THR A 251 -8.33 5.00 -20.24
N PRO A 252 -7.89 4.98 -21.52
CA PRO A 252 -7.67 6.20 -22.31
C PRO A 252 -8.91 7.08 -22.50
N ARG A 253 -10.11 6.51 -22.31
CA ARG A 253 -11.38 7.26 -22.30
C ARG A 253 -11.46 8.24 -21.14
N ALA A 254 -11.03 7.84 -19.94
CA ALA A 254 -11.11 8.67 -18.74
C ALA A 254 -10.19 9.90 -18.86
N TRP A 255 -9.00 9.73 -19.46
CA TRP A 255 -8.11 10.86 -19.81
C TRP A 255 -8.76 11.85 -20.77
N ARG A 256 -9.34 11.37 -21.88
CA ARG A 256 -10.03 12.25 -22.84
C ARG A 256 -11.20 13.02 -22.22
N GLN A 257 -11.89 12.44 -21.24
CA GLN A 257 -12.97 13.13 -20.54
C GLN A 257 -12.43 14.25 -19.64
N LEU A 258 -11.32 14.03 -18.93
CA LEU A 258 -10.65 15.09 -18.17
C LEU A 258 -10.14 16.20 -19.08
N ASP A 259 -9.53 15.87 -20.20
CA ASP A 259 -9.03 16.86 -21.17
C ASP A 259 -10.17 17.72 -21.73
N LEU A 260 -11.33 17.09 -21.99
CA LEU A 260 -12.51 17.82 -22.41
C LEU A 260 -13.02 18.76 -21.31
N ILE A 261 -13.04 18.33 -20.05
CA ILE A 261 -13.43 19.17 -18.90
C ILE A 261 -12.47 20.36 -18.79
N ALA A 262 -11.16 20.12 -18.82
CA ALA A 262 -10.15 21.17 -18.75
C ALA A 262 -10.33 22.19 -19.88
N SER A 263 -10.46 21.72 -21.14
CA SER A 263 -10.66 22.61 -22.28
C SER A 263 -11.93 23.47 -22.19
N ARG A 264 -12.99 22.97 -21.55
CA ARG A 264 -14.24 23.72 -21.31
C ARG A 264 -14.03 24.81 -20.27
N VAL A 265 -13.30 24.51 -19.20
CA VAL A 265 -12.97 25.48 -18.15
C VAL A 265 -12.06 26.58 -18.72
N ASP A 266 -11.04 26.22 -19.50
CA ASP A 266 -10.15 27.17 -20.17
C ASP A 266 -10.91 28.08 -21.15
N ALA A 267 -11.87 27.53 -21.90
CA ALA A 267 -12.71 28.32 -22.80
C ALA A 267 -13.59 29.32 -22.04
N ALA A 268 -14.13 28.93 -20.88
CA ALA A 268 -14.90 29.83 -20.01
C ALA A 268 -14.02 30.95 -19.42
N ALA A 269 -12.75 30.64 -19.11
CA ALA A 269 -11.78 31.59 -18.56
C ALA A 269 -11.52 32.79 -19.49
N ALA A 270 -11.57 32.56 -20.81
CA ALA A 270 -11.42 33.62 -21.81
C ALA A 270 -12.50 34.72 -21.71
N THR A 271 -13.64 34.42 -21.09
CA THR A 271 -14.76 35.36 -20.92
C THR A 271 -14.99 35.79 -19.47
N ALA A 272 -14.53 35.01 -18.49
CA ALA A 272 -14.83 35.23 -17.07
C ALA A 272 -13.71 34.73 -16.13
N HIS A 273 -12.46 35.12 -16.38
CA HIS A 273 -11.27 34.62 -15.67
C HIS A 273 -11.39 34.60 -14.14
N ASP A 274 -11.86 35.69 -13.51
CA ASP A 274 -12.01 35.74 -12.04
C ASP A 274 -13.00 34.70 -11.49
N ARG A 275 -13.93 34.22 -12.31
CA ARG A 275 -14.92 33.19 -11.92
C ARG A 275 -14.44 31.77 -12.22
N THR A 276 -13.38 31.59 -13.00
CA THR A 276 -12.87 30.26 -13.40
C THR A 276 -11.67 29.80 -12.58
N ALA A 277 -10.92 30.71 -11.96
CA ALA A 277 -9.68 30.41 -11.23
C ALA A 277 -9.81 29.23 -10.23
N ASP A 278 -10.86 29.20 -9.41
CA ASP A 278 -11.11 28.11 -8.45
C ASP A 278 -11.40 26.77 -9.15
N THR A 279 -12.08 26.81 -10.30
CA THR A 279 -12.40 25.62 -11.09
C THR A 279 -11.18 25.10 -11.82
N GLU A 280 -10.36 25.99 -12.42
CA GLU A 280 -9.09 25.64 -13.05
C GLU A 280 -8.14 24.98 -12.07
N ALA A 281 -7.96 25.57 -10.89
CA ALA A 281 -7.14 25.00 -9.82
C ALA A 281 -7.66 23.63 -9.37
N ALA A 282 -8.98 23.45 -9.26
CA ALA A 282 -9.58 22.17 -8.91
C ALA A 282 -9.43 21.10 -10.01
N VAL A 283 -9.49 21.49 -11.29
CA VAL A 283 -9.19 20.58 -12.42
C VAL A 283 -7.72 20.19 -12.42
N ALA A 284 -6.80 21.12 -12.22
CA ALA A 284 -5.37 20.81 -12.12
C ALA A 284 -5.06 19.84 -10.97
N ASP A 285 -5.67 20.04 -9.79
CA ASP A 285 -5.56 19.11 -8.66
C ASP A 285 -6.15 17.72 -9.00
N LEU A 286 -7.22 17.66 -9.79
CA LEU A 286 -7.82 16.40 -10.24
C LEU A 286 -6.84 15.58 -11.09
N TYR A 287 -6.08 16.22 -11.99
CA TYR A 287 -5.01 15.54 -12.73
C TYR A 287 -3.95 14.97 -11.78
N VAL A 288 -3.54 15.73 -10.76
CA VAL A 288 -2.55 15.28 -9.77
C VAL A 288 -3.08 14.08 -8.97
N LYS A 289 -4.32 14.12 -8.48
CA LYS A 289 -4.90 13.02 -7.71
C LYS A 289 -5.13 11.77 -8.54
N ARG A 290 -5.55 11.92 -9.80
CA ARG A 290 -5.65 10.79 -10.72
C ARG A 290 -4.29 10.16 -10.99
N HIS A 291 -3.26 10.97 -11.27
CA HIS A 291 -1.90 10.45 -11.45
C HIS A 291 -1.42 9.70 -10.20
N ALA A 292 -1.68 10.21 -9.01
CA ALA A 292 -1.33 9.53 -7.76
C ALA A 292 -2.02 8.16 -7.63
N ARG A 293 -3.32 8.06 -7.98
CA ARG A 293 -4.03 6.77 -8.00
C ARG A 293 -3.49 5.82 -9.06
N LEU A 294 -3.20 6.30 -10.27
CA LEU A 294 -2.65 5.43 -11.33
C LEU A 294 -1.20 5.02 -11.06
N ALA A 295 -0.47 5.82 -10.28
CA ALA A 295 0.85 5.50 -9.76
C ALA A 295 0.80 4.59 -8.52
N ASP A 296 -0.39 4.23 -8.03
CA ASP A 296 -0.50 3.16 -7.03
C ASP A 296 0.24 1.93 -7.57
N PRO A 297 0.96 1.17 -6.71
CA PRO A 297 1.83 0.05 -7.10
C PRO A 297 1.16 -1.06 -7.92
N SER A 298 0.85 -0.77 -9.18
CA SER A 298 0.58 -1.72 -10.26
C SER A 298 1.90 -2.31 -10.79
N SER A 299 3.03 -1.70 -10.43
CA SER A 299 4.36 -2.16 -10.78
C SER A 299 5.28 -2.19 -9.56
N ILE A 300 5.85 -3.37 -9.28
CA ILE A 300 7.07 -3.56 -8.46
C ILE A 300 6.83 -3.69 -6.94
N THR A 301 6.04 -4.67 -6.49
CA THR A 301 6.62 -5.49 -5.39
C THR A 301 7.72 -6.32 -6.05
N PRO A 302 9.00 -6.16 -5.68
CA PRO A 302 10.07 -6.95 -6.27
C PRO A 302 9.68 -8.43 -6.23
N VAL A 303 9.65 -9.08 -7.40
CA VAL A 303 9.25 -10.50 -7.54
C VAL A 303 10.04 -11.43 -6.60
N VAL A 304 11.22 -10.95 -6.18
CA VAL A 304 12.10 -11.58 -5.19
C VAL A 304 11.38 -11.94 -3.88
N LEU A 305 10.53 -11.06 -3.33
CA LEU A 305 9.90 -11.32 -2.02
C LEU A 305 8.90 -12.48 -2.02
N PRO A 306 7.90 -12.55 -2.92
CA PRO A 306 7.02 -13.71 -2.98
C PRO A 306 7.77 -14.99 -3.38
N VAL A 307 8.80 -14.90 -4.23
CA VAL A 307 9.66 -16.04 -4.55
C VAL A 307 10.38 -16.56 -3.31
N ALA A 308 10.99 -15.68 -2.50
CA ALA A 308 11.66 -16.05 -1.26
C ALA A 308 10.68 -16.67 -0.24
N MET A 309 9.45 -16.16 -0.15
CA MET A 309 8.39 -16.74 0.68
C MET A 309 8.01 -18.16 0.22
N ILE A 310 7.87 -18.38 -1.10
CA ILE A 310 7.56 -19.71 -1.64
C ILE A 310 8.71 -20.67 -1.36
N VAL A 311 9.96 -20.25 -1.60
CA VAL A 311 11.16 -21.07 -1.34
C VAL A 311 11.25 -21.47 0.13
N THR A 312 11.09 -20.52 1.05
CA THR A 312 11.11 -20.81 2.49
C THR A 312 9.94 -21.68 2.92
N GLY A 313 8.75 -21.54 2.32
CA GLY A 313 7.61 -22.43 2.53
C GLY A 313 7.87 -23.86 2.06
N VAL A 314 8.48 -24.03 0.89
CA VAL A 314 8.90 -25.36 0.39
C VAL A 314 9.92 -25.98 1.34
N PHE A 315 10.93 -25.23 1.79
CA PHE A 315 11.89 -25.73 2.77
C PHE A 315 11.23 -26.09 4.09
N ALA A 316 10.26 -25.32 4.57
CA ALA A 316 9.52 -25.63 5.80
C ALA A 316 8.72 -26.94 5.69
N ILE A 317 8.30 -27.34 4.49
CA ILE A 317 7.61 -28.61 4.24
C ILE A 317 8.60 -29.78 4.08
N VAL A 318 9.66 -29.59 3.30
CA VAL A 318 10.62 -30.65 2.95
C VAL A 318 11.56 -30.97 4.12
N PHE A 319 11.96 -29.96 4.89
CA PHE A 319 12.97 -30.13 5.94
C PHE A 319 12.55 -31.14 7.03
N PRO A 320 11.32 -31.10 7.59
CA PRO A 320 10.86 -32.13 8.55
C PRO A 320 10.87 -33.55 7.98
N ALA A 321 10.67 -33.73 6.67
CA ALA A 321 10.71 -35.03 6.02
C ALA A 321 12.15 -35.57 5.87
N LEU A 322 13.15 -34.70 5.74
CA LEU A 322 14.58 -35.07 5.75
C LEU A 322 15.08 -35.53 7.12
N VAL A 323 14.42 -35.10 8.21
CA VAL A 323 14.74 -35.52 9.59
C VAL A 323 14.42 -36.99 9.84
N GLY A 324 13.65 -37.64 8.95
CA GLY A 324 13.34 -39.06 9.04
C GLY A 324 12.46 -39.45 10.24
N PRO A 325 11.42 -38.67 10.64
CA PRO A 325 10.40 -39.27 11.49
C PRO A 325 9.86 -40.53 10.79
N THR A 326 9.64 -41.60 11.54
CA THR A 326 8.98 -42.79 11.00
C THR A 326 7.70 -42.35 10.29
N ALA A 327 7.39 -42.98 9.15
CA ALA A 327 6.18 -42.75 8.36
C ALA A 327 4.89 -43.18 9.08
N ASP A 328 4.77 -42.86 10.36
CA ASP A 328 3.59 -43.10 11.17
C ASP A 328 2.51 -42.08 10.81
N ARG A 329 1.26 -42.53 10.87
CA ARG A 329 0.08 -41.75 10.49
C ARG A 329 -0.01 -40.44 11.28
N ARG A 330 0.46 -40.42 12.52
CA ARG A 330 0.49 -39.23 13.39
C ARG A 330 1.43 -38.15 12.86
N HIS A 331 2.64 -38.51 12.46
CA HIS A 331 3.63 -37.59 11.91
C HIS A 331 3.19 -37.06 10.54
N ALA A 332 2.64 -37.93 9.69
CA ALA A 332 2.06 -37.54 8.41
C ALA A 332 0.89 -36.56 8.57
N THR A 333 0.00 -36.80 9.54
CA THR A 333 -1.14 -35.90 9.82
C THR A 333 -0.66 -34.54 10.33
N ALA A 334 0.29 -34.51 11.26
CA ALA A 334 0.85 -33.25 11.77
C ALA A 334 1.52 -32.42 10.66
N LEU A 335 2.32 -33.07 9.81
CA LEU A 335 2.99 -32.40 8.70
C LEU A 335 2.01 -31.95 7.61
N ALA A 336 0.92 -32.70 7.38
CA ALA A 336 -0.17 -32.29 6.50
C ALA A 336 -0.85 -31.00 6.99
N PHE A 337 -1.09 -30.84 8.30
CA PHE A 337 -1.60 -29.59 8.85
C PHE A 337 -0.65 -28.41 8.63
N VAL A 338 0.66 -28.62 8.84
CA VAL A 338 1.67 -27.58 8.57
C VAL A 338 1.68 -27.20 7.08
N GLY A 339 1.65 -28.18 6.18
CA GLY A 339 1.55 -27.94 4.74
C GLY A 339 0.29 -27.18 4.34
N ALA A 340 -0.85 -27.48 4.95
CA ALA A 340 -2.10 -26.75 4.75
C ALA A 340 -1.99 -25.28 5.18
N ILE A 341 -1.40 -25.00 6.35
CA ILE A 341 -1.20 -23.64 6.86
C ILE A 341 -0.25 -22.85 5.95
N ILE A 342 0.85 -23.46 5.51
CA ILE A 342 1.82 -22.83 4.60
C ILE A 342 1.14 -22.49 3.27
N ALA A 343 0.44 -23.44 2.65
CA ALA A 343 -0.26 -23.21 1.38
C ALA A 343 -1.36 -22.15 1.52
N PHE A 344 -2.10 -22.17 2.63
CA PHE A 344 -3.07 -21.13 2.95
C PHE A 344 -2.41 -19.75 3.06
N ALA A 345 -1.31 -19.63 3.79
CA ALA A 345 -0.59 -18.37 3.98
C ALA A 345 -0.01 -17.84 2.67
N VAL A 346 0.55 -18.71 1.82
CA VAL A 346 1.05 -18.35 0.49
C VAL A 346 -0.11 -17.84 -0.37
N LEU A 347 -1.21 -18.59 -0.47
CA LEU A 347 -2.39 -18.15 -1.22
C LEU A 347 -2.95 -16.83 -0.65
N PHE A 348 -2.92 -16.67 0.67
CA PHE A 348 -3.37 -15.45 1.34
C PHE A 348 -2.62 -14.22 0.88
N VAL A 349 -1.29 -14.30 0.93
CA VAL A 349 -0.42 -13.24 0.43
C VAL A 349 -0.66 -12.98 -1.04
N LEU A 350 -0.76 -14.01 -1.88
CA LEU A 350 -0.97 -13.85 -3.33
C LEU A 350 -2.30 -13.14 -3.65
N GLN A 351 -3.37 -13.44 -2.91
CA GLN A 351 -4.66 -12.76 -3.05
C GLN A 351 -4.62 -11.31 -2.55
N LEU A 352 -3.93 -11.05 -1.43
CA LEU A 352 -3.79 -9.69 -0.88
C LEU A 352 -3.04 -8.73 -1.82
N ARG A 353 -2.17 -9.25 -2.69
CA ARG A 353 -1.32 -8.45 -3.58
C ARG A 353 -2.07 -7.72 -4.67
N ASN A 354 -3.27 -8.15 -5.06
CA ASN A 354 -4.09 -7.42 -6.03
C ASN A 354 -5.22 -6.67 -5.30
N PRO A 355 -5.07 -5.35 -5.06
CA PRO A 355 -6.07 -4.58 -4.32
C PRO A 355 -7.36 -4.35 -5.11
N TYR A 356 -7.45 -4.74 -6.38
CA TYR A 356 -8.62 -4.54 -7.23
C TYR A 356 -9.39 -5.84 -7.53
N THR A 357 -8.85 -7.01 -7.15
CA THR A 357 -9.46 -8.32 -7.42
C THR A 357 -10.16 -8.88 -6.19
N ASP A 358 -11.39 -9.37 -6.37
CA ASP A 358 -12.13 -10.06 -5.31
C ASP A 358 -11.38 -11.31 -4.84
N PRO A 359 -11.47 -11.69 -3.55
CA PRO A 359 -12.48 -11.28 -2.57
C PRO A 359 -12.09 -10.14 -1.62
N LEU A 360 -10.87 -9.63 -1.71
CA LEU A 360 -10.35 -8.58 -0.81
C LEU A 360 -10.18 -7.23 -1.52
N ALA A 361 -10.93 -7.04 -2.61
CA ALA A 361 -10.86 -5.86 -3.44
C ALA A 361 -11.23 -4.58 -2.68
N VAL A 362 -10.55 -3.50 -3.03
CA VAL A 362 -11.00 -2.15 -2.79
C VAL A 362 -12.07 -1.83 -3.83
N HIS A 363 -13.26 -1.44 -3.38
CA HIS A 363 -14.34 -1.04 -4.26
C HIS A 363 -14.35 0.49 -4.48
N PRO A 364 -14.90 1.00 -5.61
CA PRO A 364 -14.93 2.43 -5.93
C PRO A 364 -16.03 3.19 -5.16
N THR A 365 -16.14 2.94 -3.85
CA THR A 365 -17.19 3.50 -2.99
C THR A 365 -17.08 5.01 -2.82
N SER A 366 -15.86 5.56 -2.82
CA SER A 366 -15.61 7.00 -2.77
C SER A 366 -16.21 7.70 -3.99
N PHE A 367 -16.04 7.15 -5.19
CA PHE A 367 -16.60 7.69 -6.44
C PHE A 367 -18.14 7.61 -6.46
N ARG A 368 -18.73 6.50 -5.99
CA ARG A 368 -20.19 6.40 -5.81
C ARG A 368 -20.72 7.46 -4.85
N THR A 369 -20.00 7.71 -3.76
CA THR A 369 -20.34 8.76 -2.80
C THR A 369 -20.26 10.16 -3.43
N ALA A 370 -19.26 10.41 -4.28
CA ALA A 370 -19.16 11.66 -5.05
C ALA A 370 -20.35 11.85 -6.00
N LEU A 371 -20.80 10.80 -6.71
CA LEU A 371 -22.01 10.85 -7.55
C LEU A 371 -23.26 11.24 -6.74
N THR A 372 -23.46 10.62 -5.57
CA THR A 372 -24.54 11.00 -4.66
C THR A 372 -24.40 12.47 -4.24
N ARG A 373 -23.18 12.94 -3.97
CA ARG A 373 -22.95 14.34 -3.61
C ARG A 373 -23.24 15.30 -4.76
N TYR A 374 -23.00 14.93 -6.02
CA TYR A 374 -23.36 15.73 -7.19
C TYR A 374 -24.86 16.00 -7.27
N THR A 375 -25.69 14.99 -6.96
CA THR A 375 -27.16 15.14 -6.94
C THR A 375 -27.67 16.02 -5.81
N GLN A 376 -26.87 16.29 -4.78
CA GLN A 376 -27.21 17.20 -3.69
C GLN A 376 -26.79 18.65 -3.97
N LEU A 377 -25.89 18.87 -4.92
CA LEU A 377 -25.27 20.18 -5.25
C LEU A 377 -25.79 20.80 -6.56
N GLY A 378 -26.58 20.04 -7.33
CA GLY A 378 -27.27 20.49 -8.53
C GLY A 378 -28.75 20.23 -8.36
#